data_AF-A0A1E7IMR9-F1
#
_entry.id   AF-A0A1E7IMR9-F1
#
_cell.length_a   1.000
_cell.length_b   1.000
_cell.length_c   1.000
_cell.angle_alpha   90.00
_cell.angle_beta   90.00
_cell.angle_gamma   90.00
#
_symmetry.space_group_name_H-M   'P 1'
#
loop_
_entity.id
_entity.type
_entity.pdbx_description
1 polymer ?
#
loop_
_entity_poly.entity_id
_entity_poly.type
_entity_poly.pdbx_seq_one_letter_code
_entity_poly.pdbx_strand_id
1 'polypeptide(L)'
;MNIQEGITAFESGDFEKALKIFMPMAEQGDPVAQAYLGEMYEIGEGIKEDAAQAFKWFRKAAEQGYGKAQYNLGLLYLSGKGVKRDAEEGAKWIHKAAEQGHDMARSKLGDMPLDGLDERKNNILVGLGLQLRDAKEGHHSCMVPDG
;
A
#
# COMPACT_ATOMS: atom_id res chain seq x y z
N MET A 1 23.54 12.34 -7.99
CA MET A 1 22.99 11.89 -6.70
C MET A 1 22.14 10.67 -6.97
N ASN A 2 22.28 9.61 -6.18
CA ASN A 2 21.65 8.32 -6.47
C ASN A 2 20.55 8.03 -5.45
N ILE A 3 19.41 7.50 -5.90
CA ILE A 3 18.26 7.19 -5.03
C ILE A 3 18.65 6.25 -3.89
N GLN A 4 19.59 5.33 -4.17
CA GLN A 4 20.11 4.38 -3.20
C GLN A 4 20.75 5.06 -1.98
N GLU A 5 21.44 6.19 -2.18
CA GLU A 5 22.06 6.92 -1.08
C GLU A 5 21.01 7.53 -0.14
N GLY A 6 19.87 7.97 -0.72
CA GLY A 6 18.72 8.44 0.06
C GLY A 6 18.09 7.32 0.88
N ILE A 7 17.93 6.14 0.28
CA ILE A 7 17.38 4.96 0.96
C ILE A 7 18.29 4.53 2.12
N THR A 8 19.59 4.44 1.89
CA THR A 8 20.54 4.09 2.95
C THR A 8 20.56 5.12 4.07
N ALA A 9 20.45 6.42 3.75
CA ALA A 9 20.35 7.47 4.77
C ALA A 9 19.06 7.33 5.59
N PHE A 10 17.93 7.02 4.97
CA PHE A 10 16.66 6.74 5.65
C PHE A 10 16.76 5.53 6.58
N GLU A 11 17.37 4.44 6.12
CA GLU A 11 17.60 3.24 6.95
C GLU A 11 18.59 3.49 8.10
N SER A 12 19.50 4.46 7.93
CA SER A 12 20.46 4.86 8.97
C SER A 12 19.86 5.81 10.01
N GLY A 13 18.63 6.30 9.81
CA GLY A 13 17.99 7.33 10.65
C GLY A 13 18.43 8.76 10.34
N ASP A 14 19.22 8.96 9.28
CA ASP A 14 19.65 10.29 8.80
C ASP A 14 18.59 10.91 7.89
N PHE A 15 17.44 11.25 8.48
CA PHE A 15 16.31 11.80 7.74
C PHE A 15 16.64 13.12 7.04
N GLU A 16 17.41 14.03 7.64
CA GLU A 16 17.80 15.30 6.99
C GLU A 16 18.56 15.07 5.67
N LYS A 17 19.47 14.10 5.66
CA LYS A 17 20.24 13.75 4.46
C LYS A 17 19.36 13.07 3.42
N ALA A 18 18.51 12.14 3.85
CA ALA A 18 17.54 11.46 2.98
C ALA A 18 16.61 12.48 2.30
N LEU A 19 16.08 13.46 3.05
CA LEU A 19 15.22 14.54 2.54
C LEU A 19 15.92 15.34 1.44
N LYS A 20 17.18 15.71 1.69
CA LYS A 20 18.00 16.51 0.76
C LYS A 20 18.26 15.77 -0.56
N ILE A 21 18.28 14.44 -0.52
CA ILE A 21 18.48 13.58 -1.69
C ILE A 21 17.15 13.33 -2.41
N PHE A 22 16.08 13.02 -1.67
CA PHE A 22 14.78 12.71 -2.26
C PHE A 22 14.04 13.94 -2.80
N MET A 23 14.19 15.12 -2.19
CA MET A 23 13.55 16.36 -2.65
C MET A 23 13.81 16.65 -4.14
N PRO A 24 15.06 16.78 -4.62
CA PRO A 24 15.31 17.04 -6.03
C PRO A 24 14.87 15.90 -6.95
N MET A 25 14.93 14.64 -6.50
CA MET A 25 14.48 13.49 -7.31
C MET A 25 12.96 13.45 -7.45
N ALA A 26 12.24 13.76 -6.37
CA ALA A 26 10.79 13.84 -6.40
C ALA A 26 10.30 14.99 -7.27
N GLU A 27 11.03 16.10 -7.30
CA GLU A 27 10.82 17.22 -8.24
C GLU A 27 11.14 16.84 -9.69
N GLN A 28 12.14 15.98 -9.92
CA GLN A 28 12.40 15.37 -11.23
C GLN A 28 11.30 14.38 -11.66
N GLY A 29 10.37 14.05 -10.78
CA GLY A 29 9.27 13.14 -11.06
C GLY A 29 9.57 11.69 -10.70
N ASP A 30 10.62 11.39 -9.95
CA ASP A 30 10.93 10.00 -9.57
C ASP A 30 9.87 9.46 -8.58
N PRO A 31 9.14 8.39 -8.92
CA PRO A 31 8.05 7.89 -8.09
C PRO A 31 8.55 7.26 -6.78
N VAL A 32 9.78 6.72 -6.77
CA VAL A 32 10.38 6.11 -5.58
C VAL A 32 10.72 7.22 -4.59
N ALA A 33 11.39 8.29 -5.04
CA ALA A 33 11.70 9.45 -4.20
C ALA A 33 10.44 10.11 -3.63
N GLN A 34 9.40 10.26 -4.44
CA GLN A 34 8.11 10.81 -4.00
C GLN A 34 7.47 9.95 -2.90
N ALA A 35 7.53 8.62 -3.01
CA ALA A 35 7.01 7.72 -1.99
C ALA A 35 7.80 7.82 -0.67
N TYR A 36 9.13 7.89 -0.73
CA TYR A 36 9.95 8.06 0.47
C TYR A 36 9.76 9.42 1.13
N LEU A 37 9.63 10.51 0.35
CA LEU A 37 9.26 11.81 0.92
C LEU A 37 7.93 11.74 1.65
N GLY A 38 6.93 11.09 1.04
CA GLY A 38 5.64 10.87 1.67
C GLY A 38 5.76 10.16 3.02
N GLU A 39 6.57 9.10 3.07
CA GLU A 39 6.82 8.32 4.28
C GLU A 39 7.52 9.16 5.36
N MET A 40 8.50 9.99 4.99
CA MET A 40 9.16 10.90 5.92
C MET A 40 8.22 11.96 6.51
N TYR A 41 7.33 12.55 5.69
CA TYR A 41 6.31 13.49 6.18
C TYR A 41 5.25 12.81 7.05
N GLU A 42 5.01 11.52 6.87
CA GLU A 42 4.10 10.74 7.71
C GLU A 42 4.73 10.38 9.06
N ILE A 43 6.00 9.94 9.07
CA ILE A 43 6.70 9.54 10.30
C ILE A 43 7.00 10.77 11.17
N GLY A 44 7.33 11.92 10.57
CA GLY A 44 7.68 13.13 11.31
C GLY A 44 9.01 13.05 12.06
N GLU A 45 9.85 12.05 11.80
CA GLU A 45 11.21 11.98 12.36
C GLU A 45 12.19 12.79 11.50
N GLY A 46 12.88 13.75 12.15
CA GLY A 46 13.82 14.67 11.51
C GLY A 46 13.17 15.81 10.70
N ILE A 47 11.85 15.77 10.49
CA ILE A 47 11.10 16.75 9.69
C ILE A 47 9.77 17.02 10.38
N LYS A 48 9.16 18.20 10.17
CA LYS A 48 7.84 18.47 10.75
C LYS A 48 6.80 17.55 10.12
N GLU A 49 6.17 16.71 10.95
CA GLU A 49 5.06 15.83 10.54
C GLU A 49 4.00 16.67 9.83
N ASP A 50 3.68 16.26 8.60
CA ASP A 50 2.65 16.91 7.79
C ASP A 50 1.99 15.87 6.89
N ALA A 51 0.98 15.20 7.44
CA ALA A 51 0.23 14.19 6.73
C ALA A 51 -0.44 14.73 5.45
N ALA A 52 -0.72 16.03 5.36
CA ALA A 52 -1.28 16.64 4.16
C ALA A 52 -0.24 16.75 3.03
N GLN A 53 1.03 17.05 3.36
CA GLN A 53 2.15 16.94 2.43
C GLN A 53 2.45 15.49 2.05
N ALA A 54 2.46 14.59 3.04
CA ALA A 54 2.65 13.15 2.79
C ALA A 54 1.64 12.65 1.74
N PHE A 55 0.37 12.99 1.94
CA PHE A 55 -0.71 12.66 1.02
C PHE A 55 -0.48 13.18 -0.40
N LYS A 56 -0.01 14.43 -0.57
CA LYS A 56 0.28 15.00 -1.89
C LYS A 56 1.40 14.25 -2.60
N TRP A 57 2.46 13.88 -1.89
CA TRP A 57 3.58 13.15 -2.46
C TRP A 57 3.22 11.71 -2.82
N PHE A 58 2.53 11.00 -1.93
CA PHE A 58 2.01 9.67 -2.23
C PHE A 58 1.04 9.69 -3.41
N ARG A 59 0.19 10.70 -3.53
CA ARG A 59 -0.69 10.85 -4.68
C ARG A 59 0.07 10.96 -5.99
N LYS A 60 1.11 11.80 -6.06
CA LYS A 60 1.95 11.93 -7.26
C LYS A 60 2.59 10.59 -7.64
N ALA A 61 3.18 9.88 -6.69
CA ALA A 61 3.78 8.57 -6.94
C ALA A 61 2.74 7.51 -7.33
N ALA A 62 1.56 7.55 -6.71
CA ALA A 62 0.45 6.66 -7.00
C ALA A 62 -0.12 6.87 -8.41
N GLU A 63 -0.21 8.13 -8.85
CA GLU A 63 -0.61 8.52 -10.21
C GLU A 63 0.39 8.05 -11.26
N GLN A 64 1.66 7.88 -10.89
CA GLN A 64 2.70 7.27 -11.74
C GLN A 64 2.65 5.73 -11.76
N GLY A 65 1.75 5.10 -11.01
CA GLY A 65 1.63 3.65 -10.96
C GLY A 65 2.59 2.97 -9.97
N TYR A 66 3.09 3.68 -8.96
CA TYR A 66 3.95 3.06 -7.96
C TYR A 66 3.13 2.34 -6.88
N GLY A 67 3.17 1.00 -6.88
CA GLY A 67 2.35 0.15 -6.01
C GLY A 67 2.47 0.45 -4.51
N LYS A 68 3.69 0.71 -4.00
CA LYS A 68 3.90 1.06 -2.57
C LYS A 68 3.21 2.39 -2.21
N ALA A 69 3.29 3.39 -3.09
CA ALA A 69 2.62 4.68 -2.86
C ALA A 69 1.10 4.58 -2.95
N GLN A 70 0.56 3.77 -3.87
CA GLN A 70 -0.88 3.52 -3.97
C GLN A 70 -1.42 2.85 -2.70
N TYR A 71 -0.70 1.88 -2.15
CA TYR A 71 -1.03 1.25 -0.89
C TYR A 71 -1.03 2.25 0.28
N ASN A 72 0.05 3.02 0.44
CA ASN A 72 0.16 4.03 1.50
C ASN A 72 -0.91 5.13 1.37
N LEU A 73 -1.20 5.58 0.15
CA LEU A 73 -2.27 6.55 -0.11
C LEU A 73 -3.64 6.00 0.31
N GLY A 74 -3.90 4.73 0.00
CA GLY A 74 -5.11 4.04 0.43
C GLY A 74 -5.25 3.98 1.95
N LEU A 75 -4.16 3.69 2.66
CA LEU A 75 -4.13 3.69 4.12
C LEU A 75 -4.37 5.08 4.73
N LEU A 76 -3.84 6.15 4.11
CA LEU A 76 -4.08 7.52 4.56
C LEU A 76 -5.55 7.92 4.44
N TYR A 77 -6.20 7.57 3.33
CA TYR A 77 -7.65 7.77 3.15
C TYR A 77 -8.49 6.99 4.17
N LEU A 78 -8.13 5.73 4.45
CA LEU A 78 -8.81 4.89 5.43
C LEU A 78 -8.64 5.42 6.87
N SER A 79 -7.46 5.93 7.18
CA SER A 79 -7.15 6.49 8.49
C SER A 79 -7.69 7.92 8.66
N GLY A 80 -7.93 8.65 7.56
CA GLY A 80 -8.26 10.07 7.60
C GLY A 80 -7.11 10.94 8.11
N LYS A 81 -5.86 10.50 7.92
CA LYS A 81 -4.66 11.25 8.33
C LYS A 81 -4.26 12.22 7.20
N GLY A 82 -4.31 13.53 7.47
CA GLY A 82 -3.95 14.58 6.51
C GLY A 82 -4.97 14.85 5.40
N VAL A 83 -6.02 14.03 5.30
CA VAL A 83 -7.14 14.17 4.36
C VAL A 83 -8.43 13.73 5.05
N LYS A 84 -9.59 14.14 4.50
CA LYS A 84 -10.88 13.61 4.94
C LYS A 84 -10.89 12.09 4.79
N ARG A 85 -11.43 11.40 5.80
CA ARG A 85 -11.54 9.94 5.78
C ARG A 85 -12.53 9.54 4.70
N ASP A 86 -12.05 8.81 3.70
CA ASP A 86 -12.83 8.34 2.56
C ASP A 86 -12.47 6.88 2.28
N ALA A 87 -13.22 5.97 2.92
CA ALA A 87 -12.93 4.54 2.84
C ALA A 87 -13.10 3.98 1.42
N GLU A 88 -14.09 4.47 0.67
CA GLU A 88 -14.31 4.09 -0.72
C GLU A 88 -13.10 4.43 -1.60
N GLU A 89 -12.59 5.66 -1.48
CA GLU A 89 -11.44 6.11 -2.26
C GLU A 89 -10.17 5.37 -1.84
N GLY A 90 -9.97 5.19 -0.53
CA GLY A 90 -8.87 4.41 0.00
C GLY A 90 -8.86 2.97 -0.54
N ALA A 91 -10.01 2.31 -0.54
CA ALA A 91 -10.13 0.95 -1.05
C ALA A 91 -9.88 0.86 -2.56
N LYS A 92 -10.27 1.86 -3.36
CA LYS A 92 -9.92 1.93 -4.80
C LYS A 92 -8.41 1.97 -5.02
N TRP A 93 -7.67 2.74 -4.22
CA TRP A 93 -6.21 2.83 -4.34
C TRP A 93 -5.53 1.52 -3.93
N ILE A 94 -5.99 0.88 -2.84
CA ILE A 94 -5.48 -0.44 -2.46
C ILE A 94 -5.82 -1.50 -3.53
N HIS A 95 -7.02 -1.44 -4.13
CA HIS A 95 -7.39 -2.32 -5.25
C HIS A 95 -6.41 -2.18 -6.42
N LYS A 96 -6.11 -0.96 -6.85
CA LYS A 96 -5.11 -0.72 -7.92
C LYS A 96 -3.73 -1.28 -7.59
N ALA A 97 -3.29 -1.15 -6.34
CA ALA A 97 -2.01 -1.70 -5.90
C ALA A 97 -2.04 -3.25 -5.93
N ALA A 98 -3.14 -3.86 -5.51
CA ALA A 98 -3.32 -5.31 -5.53
C ALA A 98 -3.41 -5.89 -6.95
N GLU A 99 -4.04 -5.17 -7.88
CA GLU A 99 -4.09 -5.52 -9.31
C GLU A 99 -2.70 -5.52 -9.95
N GLN A 100 -1.79 -4.66 -9.47
CA GLN A 100 -0.39 -4.66 -9.89
C GLN A 100 0.46 -5.76 -9.24
N GLY A 101 -0.16 -6.63 -8.44
CA GLY A 101 0.54 -7.73 -7.75
C GLY A 101 1.20 -7.31 -6.44
N HIS A 102 0.83 -6.18 -5.82
CA HIS A 102 1.37 -5.82 -4.51
C HIS A 102 0.76 -6.70 -3.41
N ASP A 103 1.55 -7.60 -2.83
CA ASP A 103 1.11 -8.58 -1.84
C ASP A 103 0.46 -7.96 -0.59
N MET A 104 1.02 -6.85 -0.09
CA MET A 104 0.45 -6.15 1.07
C MET A 104 -0.94 -5.58 0.77
N ALA A 105 -1.15 -5.06 -0.44
CA ALA A 105 -2.45 -4.55 -0.84
C ALA A 105 -3.47 -5.69 -1.02
N ARG A 106 -3.06 -6.82 -1.61
CA ARG A 106 -3.91 -8.02 -1.74
C ARG A 106 -4.37 -8.54 -0.38
N SER A 107 -3.44 -8.62 0.57
CA SER A 107 -3.73 -9.02 1.95
C SER A 107 -4.71 -8.05 2.62
N LYS A 108 -4.47 -6.73 2.47
CA LYS A 108 -5.32 -5.71 3.07
C LYS A 108 -6.74 -5.67 2.49
N LEU A 109 -6.90 -5.97 1.20
CA LEU A 109 -8.23 -6.13 0.58
C LEU A 109 -8.96 -7.37 1.09
N GLY A 110 -8.25 -8.47 1.32
CA GLY A 110 -8.84 -9.68 1.90
C GLY A 110 -9.36 -9.48 3.32
N ASP A 111 -8.79 -8.55 4.08
CA ASP A 111 -9.16 -8.20 5.45
C ASP A 111 -10.29 -7.14 5.50
N MET A 112 -10.57 -6.45 4.40
CA MET A 112 -11.63 -5.45 4.32
C MET A 112 -12.99 -6.14 4.11
N PRO A 113 -14.02 -5.84 4.94
CA PRO A 113 -15.35 -6.42 4.74
C PRO A 113 -15.88 -6.01 3.36
N LEU A 114 -16.11 -7.02 2.52
CA LEU A 114 -16.56 -6.92 1.12
C LEU A 114 -18.01 -6.44 1.00
N ASP A 115 -18.43 -5.41 1.74
CA ASP A 115 -19.83 -4.95 1.71
C ASP A 115 -20.08 -3.85 0.67
N GLY A 116 -19.07 -3.46 -0.14
CA GLY A 116 -19.24 -2.31 -1.04
C GLY A 116 -18.36 -2.25 -2.29
N LEU A 117 -17.56 -3.28 -2.59
CA LEU A 117 -16.77 -3.32 -3.82
C LEU A 117 -17.37 -4.37 -4.74
N ASP A 118 -18.25 -3.89 -5.62
CA ASP A 118 -18.87 -4.59 -6.74
C ASP A 118 -17.99 -5.75 -7.25
N GLU A 119 -18.33 -6.99 -6.86
CA GLU A 119 -17.67 -8.23 -7.28
C GLU A 119 -17.68 -8.45 -8.81
N ARG A 120 -18.32 -7.55 -9.56
CA ARG A 120 -18.56 -7.65 -11.01
C ARG A 120 -17.44 -7.09 -11.91
N LYS A 121 -16.31 -6.65 -11.35
CA LYS A 121 -15.11 -6.31 -12.15
C LYS A 121 -13.90 -7.23 -11.89
N ASN A 122 -13.94 -8.04 -10.83
CA ASN A 122 -12.88 -9.00 -10.50
C ASN A 122 -12.94 -10.30 -11.32
N ASN A 123 -13.74 -10.31 -12.38
CA ASN A 123 -13.93 -11.40 -13.35
C ASN A 123 -13.05 -11.24 -14.62
N ILE A 124 -12.07 -10.32 -14.63
CA ILE A 124 -11.01 -10.30 -15.64
C ILE A 124 -9.70 -10.95 -15.15
N LEU A 125 -9.48 -11.10 -13.83
CA LEU A 125 -8.23 -11.66 -13.27
C LEU A 125 -8.36 -12.99 -12.51
N VAL A 126 -9.55 -13.60 -12.44
CA VAL A 126 -9.71 -14.99 -11.96
C VAL A 126 -9.60 -16.03 -13.10
N GLY A 127 -9.24 -15.61 -14.31
CA GLY A 127 -9.11 -16.48 -15.49
C GLY A 127 -7.81 -17.29 -15.60
N LEU A 128 -6.82 -17.11 -14.72
CA LEU A 128 -5.52 -17.81 -14.85
C LEU A 128 -4.83 -18.25 -13.54
N GLY A 129 -5.53 -18.31 -12.41
CA GLY A 129 -4.87 -18.64 -11.14
C GLY A 129 -5.74 -19.23 -10.03
N LEU A 130 -6.81 -19.96 -10.36
CA LEU A 130 -7.51 -20.80 -9.37
C LEU A 130 -6.83 -22.17 -9.29
N GLN A 131 -5.70 -22.21 -8.60
CA GLN A 131 -5.18 -23.45 -8.05
C GLN A 131 -4.89 -23.19 -6.57
N LEU A 132 -5.49 -24.02 -5.71
CA LEU A 132 -5.31 -24.08 -4.24
C LEU A 132 -6.31 -23.27 -3.39
N ARG A 133 -7.60 -23.60 -3.51
CA ARG A 133 -8.52 -23.65 -2.36
C ARG A 133 -9.08 -25.06 -2.19
N ASP A 134 -8.17 -26.03 -2.10
CA ASP A 134 -8.46 -27.39 -1.63
C ASP A 134 -7.53 -27.69 -0.44
N ALA A 135 -7.70 -27.00 0.69
CA ALA A 135 -6.96 -27.31 1.92
C ALA A 135 -7.62 -26.70 3.18
N LYS A 136 -8.91 -26.92 3.36
CA LYS A 136 -9.72 -26.75 4.59
C LYS A 136 -11.15 -27.01 4.13
N GLU A 137 -11.91 -28.00 4.58
CA GLU A 137 -12.09 -28.52 5.93
C GLU A 137 -12.69 -29.94 5.84
N GLY A 138 -12.21 -30.86 6.67
CA GLY A 138 -12.74 -32.22 6.75
C GLY A 138 -12.17 -32.99 7.93
N HIS A 139 -11.89 -32.31 9.03
CA HIS A 139 -11.51 -32.94 10.29
C HIS A 139 -12.80 -33.39 10.98
N HIS A 140 -13.25 -34.61 10.69
CA HIS A 140 -14.25 -35.30 11.50
C HIS A 140 -13.67 -36.63 11.95
N SER A 141 -12.76 -36.55 12.93
CA SER A 141 -12.33 -37.71 13.71
C SER A 141 -13.21 -37.79 14.95
N CYS A 142 -14.29 -38.56 14.87
CA CYS A 142 -15.14 -38.95 16.01
C CYS A 142 -15.67 -40.39 15.78
N MET A 143 -14.99 -41.37 16.39
CA MET A 143 -15.53 -42.53 17.11
C MET A 143 -16.83 -43.22 16.61
N VAL A 144 -16.76 -44.49 16.18
CA VAL A 144 -17.01 -45.72 16.99
C VAL A 144 -16.91 -46.99 16.11
N PRO A 145 -16.29 -48.09 16.58
CA PRO A 145 -16.49 -49.43 16.03
C PRO A 145 -17.49 -50.22 16.89
N ASP A 146 -18.57 -50.76 16.32
CA ASP A 146 -19.21 -51.99 16.81
C ASP A 146 -20.21 -52.53 15.77
N GLY A 147 -20.15 -53.85 15.51
CA GLY A 147 -21.06 -54.60 14.62
C GLY A 147 -20.37 -55.70 13.83
#